data_AF-A0A858AQB7-F1
#
_entry.id   AF-A0A858AQB7-F1
#
_cell.length_a   1.000
_cell.length_b   1.000
_cell.length_c   1.000
_cell.angle_alpha   90.00
_cell.angle_beta   90.00
_cell.angle_gamma   90.00
#
_symmetry.space_group_name_H-M   'P 1'
#
loop_
_entity.id
_entity.type
_entity.pdbx_description
1 polymer ?
#
loop_
_entity_poly.entity_id
_entity_poly.type
_entity_poly.pdbx_seq_one_letter_code
_entity_poly.pdbx_strand_id
1 'polypeptide(L)'
;MNTLFSNKILTDFIAISTWQSLVVIGIFLFLQIGFWIFLKKIKIQFIYRVLSGMLLGLLFGIIVQVAIGFPDSSDLYEKIDGKVTTIFKEEYKWLEESLIWLSLFKNIFIAGVMMMCIPIVFLAVLRITSKVGVRGLKKITIKGVALLLANVAIAFILTFWLGYLFKVGDGLTLENNGEIATEGMKPIPQLISDYIPKNIVSALSGTLIIPIMVIAALMGMSIRILSKRNGPQMDKLRAGTEVAWKISTSMMMNFMKILPIAVMAMLATAIVGKPIGALASIGKVIGIGYLALAICVLILTLQIAASGINVKQWWKQAWTPFVQAFATQSALATLPTTLTSVGEGMKVNEKAVNTIGSMSTTLGLMACAGVQAGITTSLLWTANSDGDVVHSMGLLPFFLIALIVTMVASLGIAGTPGTATVVTVGVLGGMGFGGFIAPVLGIIQPLDGIFDMGRTGVNVLGANAVIPIVAKSEGLIEDGSPLLTKRLIAKQKEIRVNNEFKYLMEDEIAIELNKKNKAIVNKEISKDEKQKIKLDYKQFVEDKKMDFLKVKQESKETYKNELINIKK
;
A
#
# COMPACT_ATOMS: atom_id res chain seq x y z
N MET A 1 -46.81 -11.15 21.41
CA MET A 1 -45.34 -11.01 21.40
C MET A 1 -44.82 -10.13 20.24
N ASN A 2 -45.68 -9.64 19.33
CA ASN A 2 -45.27 -8.87 18.13
C ASN A 2 -45.22 -7.33 18.29
N THR A 3 -45.57 -6.77 19.45
CA THR A 3 -45.65 -5.29 19.62
C THR A 3 -44.40 -4.67 20.26
N LEU A 4 -43.53 -5.46 20.90
CA LEU A 4 -42.27 -4.96 21.48
C LEU A 4 -41.22 -4.65 20.41
N PHE A 5 -41.29 -5.31 19.25
CA PHE A 5 -40.27 -5.25 18.19
C PHE A 5 -40.57 -4.24 17.06
N SER A 6 -41.72 -3.56 17.11
CA SER A 6 -42.11 -2.49 16.17
C SER A 6 -41.64 -1.09 16.61
N ASN A 7 -40.75 -1.00 17.60
CA ASN A 7 -40.32 0.27 18.15
C ASN A 7 -39.13 0.82 17.35
N LYS A 8 -39.24 2.04 16.81
CA LYS A 8 -38.13 2.73 16.12
C LYS A 8 -36.86 2.81 16.97
N ILE A 9 -36.98 2.80 18.30
CA ILE A 9 -35.83 2.72 19.21
C ILE A 9 -35.08 1.40 19.04
N LEU A 10 -35.78 0.28 18.90
CA LEU A 10 -35.14 -1.03 18.76
C LEU A 10 -34.61 -1.27 17.34
N THR A 11 -35.33 -0.82 16.31
CA THR A 11 -34.86 -0.96 14.92
C THR A 11 -33.75 0.03 14.57
N ASP A 12 -33.91 1.32 14.89
CA ASP A 12 -33.06 2.37 14.32
C ASP A 12 -31.98 2.84 15.32
N PHE A 13 -32.28 2.86 16.62
CA PHE A 13 -31.33 3.33 17.64
C PHE A 13 -30.46 2.20 18.22
N ILE A 14 -31.07 1.07 18.59
CA ILE A 14 -30.36 -0.09 19.17
C ILE A 14 -29.92 -1.08 18.09
N ALA A 15 -30.60 -1.12 16.93
CA ALA A 15 -30.39 -2.12 15.88
C ALA A 15 -30.50 -3.57 16.42
N ILE A 16 -31.53 -3.83 17.23
CA ILE A 16 -31.92 -5.15 17.73
C ILE A 16 -33.45 -5.20 17.76
N SER A 17 -34.06 -5.45 16.61
CA SER A 17 -35.52 -5.56 16.48
C SER A 17 -36.01 -6.99 16.35
N THR A 18 -35.14 -7.98 16.25
CA THR A 18 -35.54 -9.39 16.20
C THR A 18 -34.82 -10.21 17.26
N TRP A 19 -35.41 -11.35 17.65
CA TRP A 19 -34.77 -12.27 18.58
C TRP A 19 -33.52 -12.91 17.96
N GLN A 20 -33.51 -13.13 16.63
CA GLN A 20 -32.34 -13.63 15.89
C GLN A 20 -31.17 -12.65 16.01
N SER A 21 -31.40 -11.35 15.82
CA SER A 21 -30.39 -10.31 16.02
C SER A 21 -29.81 -10.40 17.43
N LEU A 22 -30.68 -10.45 18.45
CA LEU A 22 -30.27 -10.50 19.85
C LEU A 22 -29.38 -11.71 20.16
N VAL A 23 -29.75 -12.89 19.65
CA VAL A 23 -28.97 -14.13 19.85
C VAL A 23 -27.61 -14.05 19.16
N VAL A 24 -27.58 -13.66 17.88
CA VAL A 24 -26.34 -13.60 17.09
C VAL A 24 -25.37 -12.57 17.66
N ILE A 25 -25.88 -11.39 18.02
CA ILE A 25 -25.10 -10.33 18.67
C ILE A 25 -24.59 -10.79 20.04
N GLY A 26 -25.45 -11.40 20.85
CA GLY A 26 -25.09 -11.89 22.17
C GLY A 26 -23.98 -12.94 22.13
N ILE A 27 -24.08 -13.93 21.24
CA ILE A 27 -23.04 -14.95 21.04
C ILE A 27 -21.74 -14.28 20.57
N PHE A 28 -21.81 -13.36 19.61
CA PHE A 28 -20.63 -12.71 19.06
C PHE A 28 -19.88 -11.89 20.12
N LEU A 29 -20.59 -11.07 20.90
CA LEU A 29 -20.01 -10.29 21.99
C LEU A 29 -19.43 -11.18 23.08
N PHE A 30 -20.13 -12.26 23.44
CA PHE A 30 -19.62 -13.26 24.39
C PHE A 30 -18.30 -13.86 23.91
N LEU A 31 -18.22 -14.28 22.64
CA LEU A 31 -16.99 -14.80 22.04
C LEU A 31 -15.88 -13.75 22.06
N GLN A 32 -16.15 -12.50 21.72
CA GLN A 32 -15.14 -11.42 21.74
C GLN A 32 -14.62 -11.14 23.15
N ILE A 33 -15.50 -11.04 24.14
CA ILE A 33 -15.13 -10.79 25.54
C ILE A 33 -14.34 -11.99 26.09
N GLY A 34 -14.83 -13.21 25.85
CA GLY A 34 -14.14 -14.45 26.24
C GLY A 34 -12.75 -14.53 25.60
N PHE A 35 -12.65 -14.22 24.31
CA PHE A 35 -11.38 -14.19 23.58
C PHE A 35 -10.41 -13.14 24.14
N TRP A 36 -10.89 -11.93 24.45
CA TRP A 36 -10.08 -10.89 25.08
C TRP A 36 -9.50 -11.32 26.43
N ILE A 37 -10.34 -11.91 27.30
CA ILE A 37 -9.93 -12.41 28.61
C ILE A 37 -8.91 -13.54 28.46
N PHE A 38 -9.14 -14.46 27.52
CA PHE A 38 -8.23 -15.55 27.20
C PHE A 38 -6.86 -15.03 26.75
N LEU A 39 -6.82 -14.05 25.84
CA LEU A 39 -5.58 -13.42 25.37
C LEU A 39 -4.80 -12.70 26.48
N LYS A 40 -5.47 -12.21 27.53
CA LYS A 40 -4.80 -11.63 28.70
C LYS A 40 -4.17 -12.68 29.60
N LYS A 41 -4.78 -13.86 29.73
CA LYS A 41 -4.28 -14.95 30.58
C LYS A 41 -3.13 -15.73 29.96
N ILE A 42 -3.10 -15.88 28.64
CA ILE A 42 -2.07 -16.68 27.94
C ILE A 42 -0.99 -15.79 27.30
N LYS A 43 0.28 -16.13 27.56
CA LYS A 43 1.45 -15.51 26.91
C LYS A 43 1.75 -16.17 25.57
N ILE A 44 0.88 -15.96 24.58
CA ILE A 44 1.14 -16.31 23.17
C ILE A 44 1.74 -15.13 22.42
N GLN A 45 2.60 -15.41 21.44
CA GLN A 45 3.17 -14.40 20.55
C GLN A 45 2.04 -13.67 19.80
N PHE A 46 2.23 -12.37 19.56
CA PHE A 46 1.21 -11.49 18.97
C PHE A 46 0.59 -12.05 17.69
N ILE A 47 1.42 -12.60 16.80
CA ILE A 47 1.00 -13.28 15.57
C ILE A 47 -0.11 -14.32 15.78
N TYR A 48 0.06 -15.22 16.76
CA TYR A 48 -0.92 -16.27 17.01
C TYR A 48 -2.22 -15.72 17.59
N ARG A 49 -2.16 -14.59 18.32
CA ARG A 49 -3.36 -13.88 18.79
C ARG A 49 -4.19 -13.41 17.60
N VAL A 50 -3.56 -12.76 16.63
CA VAL A 50 -4.25 -12.26 15.44
C VAL A 50 -4.82 -13.41 14.61
N LEU A 51 -4.05 -14.48 14.38
CA LEU A 51 -4.51 -15.65 13.63
C LEU A 51 -5.69 -16.37 14.31
N SER A 52 -5.65 -16.50 15.63
CA SER A 52 -6.78 -17.08 16.37
C SER A 52 -8.05 -16.22 16.27
N GLY A 53 -7.93 -14.89 16.30
CA GLY A 53 -9.05 -13.99 16.07
C GLY A 53 -9.62 -14.13 14.65
N MET A 54 -8.73 -14.22 13.65
CA MET A 54 -9.11 -14.46 12.25
C MET A 54 -9.88 -15.77 12.09
N LEU A 55 -9.39 -16.86 12.69
CA LEU A 55 -10.04 -18.17 12.66
C LEU A 55 -11.41 -18.13 13.35
N LEU A 56 -11.51 -17.54 14.53
CA LEU A 56 -12.78 -17.40 15.26
C LEU A 56 -13.81 -16.58 14.47
N GLY A 57 -13.38 -15.48 13.85
CA GLY A 57 -14.24 -14.64 13.02
C GLY A 57 -14.74 -15.37 11.79
N LEU A 58 -13.85 -16.11 11.11
CA LEU A 58 -14.19 -16.95 9.96
C LEU A 58 -15.19 -18.05 10.34
N LEU A 59 -14.92 -18.81 11.40
CA LEU A 59 -15.82 -19.86 11.88
C LEU A 59 -17.19 -19.31 12.24
N PHE A 60 -17.23 -18.20 12.97
CA PHE A 60 -18.49 -17.53 13.31
C PHE A 60 -19.26 -17.13 12.04
N GLY A 61 -18.59 -16.49 11.08
CA GLY A 61 -19.23 -16.08 9.84
C GLY A 61 -19.76 -17.25 9.03
N ILE A 62 -19.01 -18.36 8.94
CA ILE A 62 -19.46 -19.59 8.26
C ILE A 62 -20.68 -20.18 8.96
N ILE A 63 -20.70 -20.22 10.30
CA ILE A 63 -21.86 -20.74 11.06
C ILE A 63 -23.11 -19.93 10.76
N VAL A 64 -23.01 -18.59 10.73
CA VAL A 64 -24.14 -17.73 10.36
C VAL A 64 -24.57 -17.97 8.91
N GLN A 65 -23.62 -18.12 7.99
CA GLN A 65 -23.87 -18.42 6.57
C GLN A 65 -24.58 -19.77 6.36
N VAL A 66 -24.18 -20.80 7.10
CA VAL A 66 -24.87 -22.10 7.12
C VAL A 66 -26.30 -21.93 7.62
N ALA A 67 -26.52 -21.11 8.66
CA ALA A 67 -27.86 -20.87 9.21
C ALA A 67 -28.80 -20.14 8.24
N ILE A 68 -28.27 -19.30 7.35
CA ILE A 68 -29.04 -18.62 6.28
C ILE A 68 -29.05 -19.40 4.96
N GLY A 69 -28.43 -20.58 4.89
CA GLY A 69 -28.48 -21.45 3.73
C GLY A 69 -27.61 -21.02 2.54
N PHE A 70 -26.53 -20.25 2.76
CA PHE A 70 -25.65 -19.73 1.71
C PHE A 70 -26.40 -19.03 0.56
N PRO A 71 -27.11 -17.93 0.85
CA PRO A 71 -27.99 -17.29 -0.12
C PRO A 71 -27.23 -16.68 -1.30
N ASP A 72 -27.88 -16.65 -2.45
CA ASP A 72 -27.43 -15.90 -3.63
C ASP A 72 -27.70 -14.39 -3.47
N SER A 73 -27.15 -13.57 -4.36
CA SER A 73 -27.36 -12.12 -4.35
C SER A 73 -28.85 -11.74 -4.44
N SER A 74 -29.64 -12.50 -5.21
CA SER A 74 -31.08 -12.29 -5.34
C SER A 74 -31.88 -12.69 -4.11
N ASP A 75 -31.31 -13.50 -3.24
CA ASP A 75 -31.97 -14.01 -2.06
C ASP A 75 -31.80 -13.00 -0.92
N LEU A 76 -30.58 -12.48 -0.75
CA LEU A 76 -30.25 -11.51 0.30
C LEU A 76 -30.80 -10.10 0.06
N TYR A 77 -30.72 -9.62 -1.18
CA TYR A 77 -30.97 -8.21 -1.47
C TYR A 77 -32.28 -7.98 -2.23
N GLU A 78 -32.86 -6.80 -2.03
CA GLU A 78 -34.04 -6.35 -2.76
C GLU A 78 -33.71 -6.10 -4.23
N LYS A 79 -34.69 -6.37 -5.10
CA LYS A 79 -34.65 -5.99 -6.51
C LYS A 79 -35.51 -4.76 -6.71
N ILE A 80 -34.91 -3.67 -7.18
CA ILE A 80 -35.61 -2.44 -7.57
C ILE A 80 -35.34 -2.26 -9.07
N ASP A 81 -36.42 -2.11 -9.87
CA ASP A 81 -36.36 -2.01 -11.34
C ASP A 81 -35.57 -3.13 -12.03
N GLY A 82 -35.72 -4.38 -11.53
CA GLY A 82 -35.03 -5.55 -12.08
C GLY A 82 -33.54 -5.65 -11.72
N LYS A 83 -32.96 -4.66 -11.04
CA LYS A 83 -31.56 -4.65 -10.59
C LYS A 83 -31.48 -5.02 -9.11
N VAL A 84 -30.55 -5.91 -8.77
CA VAL A 84 -30.25 -6.26 -7.37
C VAL A 84 -29.63 -5.04 -6.68
N THR A 85 -30.19 -4.62 -5.55
CA THR A 85 -29.70 -3.48 -4.75
C THR A 85 -28.76 -3.96 -3.63
N THR A 86 -28.31 -3.05 -2.78
CA THR A 86 -27.57 -3.39 -1.54
C THR A 86 -28.47 -3.38 -0.29
N ILE A 87 -29.78 -3.22 -0.47
CA ILE A 87 -30.76 -3.20 0.62
C ILE A 87 -31.14 -4.64 0.92
N PHE A 88 -31.04 -5.05 2.20
CA PHE A 88 -31.43 -6.39 2.61
C PHE A 88 -32.95 -6.53 2.53
N LYS A 89 -33.43 -7.70 2.07
CA LYS A 89 -34.87 -8.01 2.17
C LYS A 89 -35.30 -8.04 3.64
N GLU A 90 -36.57 -7.73 3.90
CA GLU A 90 -37.12 -7.69 5.26
C GLU A 90 -36.88 -8.99 6.06
N GLU A 91 -36.91 -10.15 5.40
CA GLU A 91 -36.64 -11.46 6.03
C GLU A 91 -35.21 -11.59 6.59
N TYR A 92 -34.25 -10.83 6.06
CA TYR A 92 -32.85 -10.77 6.49
C TYR A 92 -32.52 -9.50 7.28
N LYS A 93 -33.52 -8.71 7.71
CA LYS A 93 -33.30 -7.50 8.51
C LYS A 93 -32.46 -7.76 9.78
N TRP A 94 -32.62 -8.92 10.39
CA TRP A 94 -31.83 -9.33 11.55
C TRP A 94 -30.34 -9.50 11.27
N LEU A 95 -29.98 -9.84 10.02
CA LEU A 95 -28.61 -9.97 9.55
C LEU A 95 -27.97 -8.59 9.41
N GLU A 96 -28.70 -7.62 8.86
CA GLU A 96 -28.28 -6.22 8.77
C GLU A 96 -28.00 -5.63 10.16
N GLU A 97 -28.93 -5.81 11.09
CA GLU A 97 -28.79 -5.43 12.49
C GLU A 97 -27.57 -6.07 13.16
N SER A 98 -27.39 -7.38 12.94
CA SER A 98 -26.23 -8.11 13.44
C SER A 98 -24.92 -7.55 12.87
N LEU A 99 -24.88 -7.22 11.57
CA LEU A 99 -23.70 -6.67 10.90
C LEU A 99 -23.26 -5.32 11.48
N ILE A 100 -24.20 -4.48 11.94
CA ILE A 100 -23.90 -3.21 12.62
C ILE A 100 -23.09 -3.48 13.89
N TRP A 101 -23.57 -4.38 14.75
CA TRP A 101 -22.91 -4.72 16.01
C TRP A 101 -21.60 -5.50 15.82
N LEU A 102 -21.58 -6.46 14.91
CA LEU A 102 -20.37 -7.20 14.54
C LEU A 102 -19.28 -6.24 14.02
N SER A 103 -19.67 -5.15 13.34
CA SER A 103 -18.75 -4.13 12.81
C SER A 103 -18.21 -3.16 13.87
N LEU A 104 -18.71 -3.15 15.10
CA LEU A 104 -18.35 -2.16 16.11
C LEU A 104 -16.82 -2.08 16.36
N PHE A 105 -16.20 -3.19 16.75
CA PHE A 105 -14.76 -3.24 17.03
C PHE A 105 -13.91 -3.08 15.76
N LYS A 106 -14.41 -3.53 14.61
CA LYS A 106 -13.81 -3.26 13.30
C LYS A 106 -13.70 -1.75 13.07
N ASN A 107 -14.82 -1.04 13.19
CA ASN A 107 -14.92 0.39 12.91
C ASN A 107 -14.07 1.22 13.88
N ILE A 108 -14.12 0.90 15.19
CA ILE A 108 -13.28 1.55 16.21
C ILE A 108 -11.79 1.39 15.87
N PHE A 109 -11.36 0.18 15.52
CA PHE A 109 -9.96 -0.07 15.18
C PHE A 109 -9.53 0.67 13.92
N ILE A 110 -10.29 0.57 12.82
CA ILE A 110 -9.97 1.24 11.56
C ILE A 110 -9.91 2.76 11.77
N ALA A 111 -10.89 3.36 12.45
CA ALA A 111 -10.93 4.79 12.73
C ALA A 111 -9.70 5.25 13.54
N GLY A 112 -9.35 4.52 14.61
CA GLY A 112 -8.18 4.83 15.43
C GLY A 112 -6.87 4.76 14.66
N VAL A 113 -6.71 3.73 13.83
CA VAL A 113 -5.50 3.53 13.02
C VAL A 113 -5.39 4.56 11.88
N MET A 114 -6.50 4.87 11.20
CA MET A 114 -6.54 5.92 10.17
C MET A 114 -6.26 7.31 10.74
N MET A 115 -6.79 7.62 11.93
CA MET A 115 -6.49 8.86 12.66
C MET A 115 -4.98 9.02 12.89
N MET A 116 -4.27 7.93 13.19
CA MET A 116 -2.82 7.96 13.42
C MET A 116 -1.99 8.02 12.14
N CYS A 117 -2.53 7.62 10.99
CA CYS A 117 -1.76 7.51 9.75
C CYS A 117 -1.20 8.85 9.29
N ILE A 118 -2.04 9.89 9.22
CA ILE A 118 -1.65 11.21 8.72
C ILE A 118 -0.55 11.86 9.59
N PRO A 119 -0.70 11.95 10.94
CA PRO A 119 0.36 12.49 11.81
C PRO A 119 1.67 11.72 11.70
N ILE A 120 1.60 10.38 11.66
CA ILE A 120 2.78 9.53 11.54
C ILE A 120 3.50 9.84 10.22
N VAL A 121 2.83 9.76 9.07
CA VAL A 121 3.48 10.03 7.78
C VAL A 121 4.09 11.42 7.72
N PHE A 122 3.35 12.44 8.16
CA PHE A 122 3.83 13.81 8.18
C PHE A 122 5.14 13.91 8.99
N LEU A 123 5.15 13.38 10.22
CA LEU A 123 6.33 13.38 11.09
C LEU A 123 7.49 12.51 10.57
N ALA A 124 7.17 11.40 9.89
CA ALA A 124 8.14 10.50 9.25
C ALA A 124 8.92 11.18 8.13
N VAL A 125 8.22 11.96 7.30
CA VAL A 125 8.86 12.69 6.19
C VAL A 125 9.55 13.95 6.73
N LEU A 126 8.88 14.72 7.59
CA LEU A 126 9.40 15.96 8.16
C LEU A 126 10.73 15.75 8.91
N ARG A 127 10.85 14.70 9.73
CA ARG A 127 12.10 14.39 10.45
C ARG A 127 13.27 14.17 9.48
N ILE A 128 13.03 13.53 8.33
CA ILE A 128 14.08 13.12 7.39
C ILE A 128 14.51 14.33 6.57
N THR A 129 13.54 15.07 6.03
CA THR A 129 13.83 16.22 5.17
C THR A 129 14.39 17.40 5.95
N SER A 130 14.12 17.47 7.26
CA SER A 130 14.68 18.49 8.15
C SER A 130 16.12 18.25 8.59
N LYS A 131 16.65 17.02 8.52
CA LYS A 131 18.03 16.70 8.91
C LYS A 131 19.05 17.30 7.92
N VAL A 132 20.10 17.92 8.46
CA VAL A 132 21.22 18.44 7.65
C VAL A 132 22.03 17.27 7.10
N GLY A 133 22.51 17.36 5.86
CA GLY A 133 23.37 16.33 5.27
C GLY A 133 22.64 15.07 4.79
N VAL A 134 21.29 15.03 4.81
CA VAL A 134 20.55 13.95 4.16
C VAL A 134 20.73 14.06 2.65
N ARG A 135 21.41 13.06 2.09
CA ARG A 135 21.68 12.87 0.66
C ARG A 135 21.12 11.53 0.17
N GLY A 136 21.01 11.39 -1.15
CA GLY A 136 20.60 10.14 -1.82
C GLY A 136 19.09 9.89 -1.92
N LEU A 137 18.25 10.78 -1.36
CA LEU A 137 16.79 10.60 -1.34
C LEU A 137 16.21 10.40 -2.75
N LYS A 138 16.65 11.20 -3.74
CA LYS A 138 16.23 11.07 -5.14
C LYS A 138 16.46 9.65 -5.70
N LYS A 139 17.63 9.05 -5.45
CA LYS A 139 17.97 7.71 -5.98
C LYS A 139 17.11 6.63 -5.31
N ILE A 140 16.92 6.74 -3.99
CA ILE A 140 16.03 5.86 -3.21
C ILE A 140 14.60 5.93 -3.75
N THR A 141 14.07 7.14 -3.93
CA THR A 141 12.71 7.36 -4.46
C THR A 141 12.54 6.77 -5.85
N ILE A 142 13.45 7.07 -6.79
CA ILE A 142 13.36 6.57 -8.17
C ILE A 142 13.41 5.04 -8.21
N LYS A 143 14.35 4.42 -7.48
CA LYS A 143 14.45 2.96 -7.41
C LYS A 143 13.21 2.32 -6.78
N GLY A 144 12.68 2.92 -5.71
CA GLY A 144 11.46 2.48 -5.05
C GLY A 144 10.25 2.53 -5.98
N VAL A 145 10.00 3.68 -6.61
CA VAL A 145 8.90 3.87 -7.58
C VAL A 145 9.03 2.92 -8.76
N ALA A 146 10.24 2.79 -9.33
CA ALA A 146 10.47 1.89 -10.45
C ALA A 146 10.17 0.43 -10.09
N LEU A 147 10.59 -0.04 -8.91
CA LEU A 147 10.35 -1.42 -8.49
C LEU A 147 8.88 -1.67 -8.12
N LEU A 148 8.21 -0.68 -7.50
CA LEU A 148 6.76 -0.75 -7.24
C LEU A 148 5.95 -0.83 -8.54
N LEU A 149 6.24 0.03 -9.53
CA LEU A 149 5.57 0.00 -10.83
C LEU A 149 5.90 -1.27 -11.62
N ALA A 150 7.14 -1.76 -11.55
CA ALA A 150 7.51 -3.04 -12.15
C ALA A 150 6.68 -4.19 -11.55
N ASN A 151 6.45 -4.18 -10.23
CA ASN A 151 5.60 -5.16 -9.58
C ASN A 151 4.14 -5.07 -10.04
N VAL A 152 3.59 -3.86 -10.22
CA VAL A 152 2.25 -3.68 -10.83
C VAL A 152 2.19 -4.29 -12.23
N ALA A 153 3.18 -4.00 -13.08
CA ALA A 153 3.23 -4.53 -14.44
C ALA A 153 3.29 -6.07 -14.43
N ILE A 154 4.15 -6.66 -13.60
CA ILE A 154 4.27 -8.12 -13.45
C ILE A 154 2.94 -8.73 -13.01
N ALA A 155 2.28 -8.14 -12.01
CA ALA A 155 1.00 -8.62 -11.50
C ALA A 155 -0.12 -8.52 -12.54
N PHE A 156 -0.17 -7.42 -13.30
CA PHE A 156 -1.12 -7.26 -14.41
C PHE A 156 -0.90 -8.34 -15.47
N ILE A 157 0.33 -8.47 -15.98
CA ILE A 157 0.68 -9.42 -17.04
C ILE A 157 0.29 -10.84 -16.61
N LEU A 158 0.71 -11.24 -15.41
CA LEU A 158 0.38 -12.54 -14.84
C LEU A 158 -1.13 -12.76 -14.79
N THR A 159 -1.88 -11.82 -14.20
CA THR A 159 -3.31 -12.01 -13.94
C THR A 159 -4.12 -11.97 -15.22
N PHE A 160 -3.76 -11.10 -16.17
CA PHE A 160 -4.37 -11.05 -17.49
C PHE A 160 -4.26 -12.40 -18.21
N TRP A 161 -3.04 -12.94 -18.27
CA TRP A 161 -2.78 -14.20 -18.98
C TRP A 161 -3.36 -15.42 -18.26
N LEU A 162 -3.39 -15.42 -16.92
CA LEU A 162 -4.13 -16.44 -16.17
C LEU A 162 -5.62 -16.38 -16.49
N GLY A 163 -6.23 -15.19 -16.42
CA GLY A 163 -7.64 -15.06 -16.75
C GLY A 163 -7.96 -15.48 -18.18
N TYR A 164 -7.07 -15.15 -19.13
CA TYR A 164 -7.21 -15.51 -20.54
C TYR A 164 -7.13 -17.02 -20.73
N LEU A 165 -6.12 -17.67 -20.14
CA LEU A 165 -5.92 -19.12 -20.22
C LEU A 165 -7.10 -19.89 -19.64
N PHE A 166 -7.63 -19.44 -18.50
CA PHE A 166 -8.76 -20.09 -17.84
C PHE A 166 -10.11 -19.62 -18.38
N LYS A 167 -10.15 -18.66 -19.33
CA LYS A 167 -11.37 -18.06 -19.89
C LYS A 167 -12.34 -17.60 -18.80
N VAL A 168 -11.90 -16.69 -17.93
CA VAL A 168 -12.65 -16.28 -16.74
C VAL A 168 -14.00 -15.62 -17.02
N GLY A 169 -14.19 -15.09 -18.23
CA GLY A 169 -15.45 -14.50 -18.73
C GLY A 169 -16.37 -15.48 -19.48
N ASP A 170 -15.95 -16.73 -19.70
CA ASP A 170 -16.71 -17.69 -20.51
C ASP A 170 -18.10 -17.95 -19.92
N GLY A 171 -19.14 -17.91 -20.77
CA GLY A 171 -20.53 -18.03 -20.35
C GLY A 171 -21.15 -16.76 -19.71
N LEU A 172 -20.41 -15.66 -19.64
CA LEU A 172 -20.94 -14.36 -19.20
C LEU A 172 -21.26 -13.49 -20.41
N THR A 173 -22.41 -12.81 -20.37
CA THR A 173 -22.80 -11.81 -21.36
C THR A 173 -22.64 -10.42 -20.74
N LEU A 174 -21.86 -9.56 -21.38
CA LEU A 174 -21.63 -8.18 -20.94
C LEU A 174 -22.30 -7.23 -21.92
N GLU A 175 -23.43 -6.65 -21.50
CA GLU A 175 -24.15 -5.66 -22.29
C GLU A 175 -23.46 -4.30 -22.23
N ASN A 176 -23.35 -3.63 -23.37
CA ASN A 176 -22.79 -2.29 -23.43
C ASN A 176 -23.87 -1.26 -23.04
N ASN A 177 -23.80 -0.75 -21.82
CA ASN A 177 -24.80 0.16 -21.27
C ASN A 177 -24.62 1.63 -21.69
N GLY A 178 -23.83 1.93 -22.73
CA GLY A 178 -23.49 3.28 -23.18
C GLY A 178 -22.40 3.95 -22.34
N GLU A 179 -21.94 5.15 -22.71
CA GLU A 179 -20.86 5.85 -22.00
C GLU A 179 -21.29 6.25 -20.57
N ILE A 180 -20.87 5.47 -19.57
CA ILE A 180 -20.76 5.96 -18.20
C ILE A 180 -19.65 7.01 -18.22
N ALA A 181 -19.98 8.22 -17.74
CA ALA A 181 -19.05 9.34 -17.72
C ALA A 181 -17.68 8.93 -17.18
N THR A 182 -16.63 9.23 -17.94
CA THR A 182 -15.21 8.95 -17.65
C THR A 182 -14.65 9.82 -16.51
N GLU A 183 -15.50 10.23 -15.55
CA GLU A 183 -15.16 11.14 -14.43
C GLU A 183 -14.02 10.61 -13.54
N GLY A 184 -13.64 9.34 -13.68
CA GLY A 184 -12.52 8.73 -12.97
C GLY A 184 -11.14 8.84 -13.65
N MET A 185 -11.05 9.11 -14.97
CA MET A 185 -9.75 9.18 -15.64
C MET A 185 -9.26 10.63 -15.75
N LYS A 186 -8.15 10.90 -15.05
CA LYS A 186 -7.40 12.15 -15.19
C LYS A 186 -6.17 11.93 -16.09
N PRO A 187 -5.86 12.87 -17.01
CA PRO A 187 -4.58 12.86 -17.71
C PRO A 187 -3.40 12.81 -16.74
N ILE A 188 -2.31 12.13 -17.11
CA ILE A 188 -1.10 12.01 -16.29
C ILE A 188 -0.61 13.38 -15.75
N PRO A 189 -0.56 14.47 -16.56
CA PRO A 189 -0.16 15.78 -16.03
C PRO A 189 -1.05 16.29 -14.91
N GLN A 190 -2.37 16.07 -15.01
CA GLN A 190 -3.32 16.45 -13.98
C GLN A 190 -3.12 15.62 -12.71
N LEU A 191 -2.90 14.31 -12.84
CA LEU A 191 -2.59 13.44 -11.71
C LEU A 191 -1.31 13.85 -10.97
N ILE A 192 -0.26 14.25 -11.71
CA ILE A 192 0.96 14.80 -11.13
C ILE A 192 0.67 16.13 -10.43
N SER A 193 -0.15 17.00 -11.02
CA SER A 193 -0.49 18.29 -10.42
C SER A 193 -1.32 18.14 -9.13
N ASP A 194 -2.17 17.11 -9.04
CA ASP A 194 -2.99 16.82 -7.86
C ASP A 194 -2.15 16.38 -6.64
N TYR A 195 -0.91 15.93 -6.84
CA TYR A 195 0.02 15.69 -5.75
C TYR A 195 0.56 16.95 -5.09
N ILE A 196 0.42 18.11 -5.73
CA ILE A 196 0.77 19.40 -5.15
C ILE A 196 -0.47 19.95 -4.44
N PRO A 197 -0.51 19.94 -3.10
CA PRO A 197 -1.69 20.40 -2.39
C PRO A 197 -1.85 21.91 -2.54
N LYS A 198 -3.05 22.34 -2.91
CA LYS A 198 -3.44 23.75 -2.99
C LYS A 198 -3.65 24.38 -1.61
N ASN A 199 -3.93 23.56 -0.59
CA ASN A 199 -4.18 23.99 0.79
C ASN A 199 -3.66 22.94 1.78
N ILE A 200 -3.03 23.39 2.87
CA ILE A 200 -2.43 22.51 3.89
C ILE A 200 -3.50 21.73 4.67
N VAL A 201 -4.56 22.42 5.10
CA VAL A 201 -5.63 21.83 5.92
C VAL A 201 -6.39 20.79 5.12
N SER A 202 -6.77 21.10 3.88
CA SER A 202 -7.50 20.15 3.03
C SER A 202 -6.67 18.91 2.69
N ALA A 203 -5.35 19.03 2.59
CA ALA A 203 -4.47 17.89 2.37
C ALA A 203 -4.39 16.98 3.60
N LEU A 204 -4.45 17.56 4.81
CA LEU A 204 -4.48 16.79 6.06
C LEU A 204 -5.82 16.09 6.32
N SER A 205 -6.91 16.53 5.71
CA SER A 205 -8.21 15.83 5.74
C SER A 205 -8.43 14.89 4.55
N GLY A 206 -7.48 14.82 3.62
CA GLY A 206 -7.58 14.02 2.41
C GLY A 206 -7.24 12.54 2.63
N THR A 207 -7.55 11.72 1.63
CA THR A 207 -7.23 10.28 1.62
C THR A 207 -5.92 9.97 0.91
N LEU A 208 -5.38 10.90 0.12
CA LEU A 208 -4.09 10.76 -0.57
C LEU A 208 -2.93 11.14 0.34
N ILE A 209 -1.94 10.26 0.43
CA ILE A 209 -0.76 10.43 1.27
C ILE A 209 0.33 11.27 0.64
N ILE A 210 0.53 11.19 -0.68
CA ILE A 210 1.59 11.95 -1.37
C ILE A 210 1.48 13.46 -1.11
N PRO A 211 0.30 14.12 -1.18
CA PRO A 211 0.17 15.54 -0.83
C PRO A 211 0.68 15.88 0.59
N ILE A 212 0.38 15.03 1.58
CA ILE A 212 0.87 15.19 2.96
C ILE A 212 2.40 15.07 3.01
N MET A 213 2.96 14.11 2.26
CA MET A 213 4.41 13.95 2.14
C MET A 213 5.07 15.19 1.50
N VAL A 214 4.43 15.79 0.49
CA VAL A 214 4.94 17.01 -0.17
C VAL A 214 4.99 18.17 0.84
N ILE A 215 3.93 18.40 1.62
CA ILE A 215 3.91 19.44 2.66
C ILE A 215 4.99 19.17 3.71
N ALA A 216 5.07 17.95 4.23
CA ALA A 216 6.07 17.56 5.22
C ALA A 216 7.50 17.73 4.68
N ALA A 217 7.72 17.41 3.41
CA ALA A 217 9.01 17.59 2.75
C ALA A 217 9.37 19.07 2.59
N LEU A 218 8.44 19.90 2.12
CA LEU A 218 8.64 21.36 2.01
C LEU A 218 8.92 22.02 3.36
N MET A 219 8.18 21.62 4.39
CA MET A 219 8.40 22.13 5.75
C MET A 219 9.76 21.69 6.29
N GLY A 220 10.14 20.42 6.13
CA GLY A 220 11.45 19.95 6.59
C GLY A 220 12.61 20.59 5.82
N MET A 221 12.49 20.74 4.50
CA MET A 221 13.46 21.50 3.71
C MET A 221 13.58 22.95 4.20
N SER A 222 12.47 23.60 4.54
CA SER A 222 12.48 24.93 5.14
C SER A 222 13.22 24.97 6.48
N ILE A 223 12.97 24.02 7.39
CA ILE A 223 13.70 23.88 8.66
C ILE A 223 15.20 23.72 8.41
N ARG A 224 15.59 22.89 7.44
CA ARG A 224 16.99 22.66 7.05
C ARG A 224 17.65 23.91 6.48
N ILE A 225 16.92 24.70 5.67
CA ILE A 225 17.46 25.95 5.11
C ILE A 225 17.62 26.99 6.23
N LEU A 226 16.62 27.13 7.09
CA LEU A 226 16.63 28.07 8.21
C LEU A 226 17.69 27.73 9.26
N SER A 227 18.07 26.46 9.41
CA SER A 227 19.12 26.07 10.37
C SER A 227 20.49 26.67 10.04
N LYS A 228 20.71 27.17 8.81
CA LYS A 228 21.93 27.92 8.45
C LYS A 228 22.01 29.29 9.11
N ARG A 229 20.87 29.86 9.51
CA ARG A 229 20.77 31.18 10.16
C ARG A 229 20.43 31.03 11.66
N ASN A 230 19.51 30.11 11.99
CA ASN A 230 18.94 29.94 13.34
C ASN A 230 19.11 28.50 13.84
N GLY A 231 20.35 27.98 13.85
CA GLY A 231 20.67 26.59 14.21
C GLY A 231 20.02 26.09 15.51
N PRO A 232 20.25 26.75 16.67
CA PRO A 232 19.74 26.27 17.96
C PRO A 232 18.22 26.12 18.05
N GLN A 233 17.46 27.03 17.41
CA GLN A 233 15.99 26.96 17.39
C GLN A 233 15.50 25.83 16.49
N MET A 234 16.12 25.65 15.32
CA MET A 234 15.76 24.58 14.39
C MET A 234 16.12 23.20 14.95
N ASP A 235 17.20 23.08 15.74
CA ASP A 235 17.55 21.84 16.42
C ASP A 235 16.55 21.47 17.52
N LYS A 236 16.03 22.45 18.28
CA LYS A 236 14.91 22.23 19.20
C LYS A 236 13.66 21.73 18.48
N LEU A 237 13.34 22.32 17.31
CA LEU A 237 12.20 21.88 16.50
C LEU A 237 12.39 20.44 16.00
N ARG A 238 13.60 20.08 15.54
CA ARG A 238 13.94 18.69 15.16
C ARG A 238 13.80 17.71 16.32
N ALA A 239 14.29 18.06 17.51
CA ALA A 239 14.09 17.24 18.70
C ALA A 239 12.59 17.09 19.02
N GLY A 240 11.81 18.17 18.87
CA GLY A 240 10.37 18.15 19.03
C GLY A 240 9.65 17.21 18.06
N THR A 241 10.04 17.18 16.78
CA THR A 241 9.44 16.25 15.79
C THR A 241 9.82 14.80 16.06
N GLU A 242 11.00 14.54 16.61
CA GLU A 242 11.40 13.20 17.07
C GLU A 242 10.57 12.73 18.26
N VAL A 243 10.33 13.60 19.25
CA VAL A 243 9.46 13.31 20.39
C VAL A 243 8.01 13.09 19.94
N ALA A 244 7.48 13.97 19.10
CA ALA A 244 6.11 13.87 18.59
C ALA A 244 5.87 12.53 17.87
N TRP A 245 6.83 12.06 17.08
CA TRP A 245 6.74 10.76 16.43
C TRP A 245 6.75 9.60 17.42
N LYS A 246 7.60 9.64 18.46
CA LYS A 246 7.59 8.60 19.51
C LYS A 246 6.24 8.54 20.21
N ILE A 247 5.64 9.71 20.47
CA ILE A 247 4.28 9.79 21.03
C ILE A 247 3.26 9.18 20.05
N SER A 248 3.27 9.59 18.78
CA SER A 248 2.33 9.08 17.77
C SER A 248 2.46 7.57 17.56
N THR A 249 3.68 7.05 17.45
CA THR A 249 3.93 5.60 17.33
C THR A 249 3.48 4.85 18.59
N SER A 250 3.71 5.41 19.79
CA SER A 250 3.21 4.83 21.04
C SER A 250 1.67 4.83 21.11
N MET A 251 1.00 5.87 20.63
CA MET A 251 -0.47 5.92 20.54
C MET A 251 -0.99 4.83 19.60
N MET A 252 -0.34 4.65 18.44
CA MET A 252 -0.68 3.59 17.50
C MET A 252 -0.57 2.19 18.15
N MET A 253 0.48 1.95 18.94
CA MET A 253 0.66 0.68 19.64
C MET A 253 -0.47 0.35 20.63
N ASN A 254 -1.24 1.33 21.10
CA ASN A 254 -2.42 1.05 21.92
C ASN A 254 -3.57 0.47 21.09
N PHE A 255 -3.80 0.97 19.87
CA PHE A 255 -4.79 0.38 18.95
C PHE A 255 -4.39 -1.04 18.54
N MET A 256 -3.09 -1.31 18.33
CA MET A 256 -2.59 -2.66 18.02
C MET A 256 -2.95 -3.73 19.05
N LYS A 257 -3.15 -3.36 20.32
CA LYS A 257 -3.57 -4.31 21.36
C LYS A 257 -4.97 -4.87 21.09
N ILE A 258 -5.84 -4.08 20.45
CA ILE A 258 -7.23 -4.45 20.11
C ILE A 258 -7.29 -5.24 18.79
N LEU A 259 -6.20 -5.24 18.00
CA LEU A 259 -6.15 -5.87 16.67
C LEU A 259 -6.73 -7.29 16.64
N PRO A 260 -6.43 -8.22 17.56
CA PRO A 260 -6.99 -9.58 17.48
C PRO A 260 -8.53 -9.62 17.52
N ILE A 261 -9.17 -8.78 18.33
CA ILE A 261 -10.65 -8.69 18.37
C ILE A 261 -11.17 -8.00 17.12
N ALA A 262 -10.50 -6.93 16.69
CA ALA A 262 -10.89 -6.20 15.49
C ALA A 262 -10.82 -7.09 14.24
N VAL A 263 -9.79 -7.93 14.11
CA VAL A 263 -9.65 -8.91 13.02
C VAL A 263 -10.74 -9.98 13.08
N MET A 264 -11.12 -10.45 14.27
CA MET A 264 -12.27 -11.33 14.43
C MET A 264 -13.56 -10.69 13.90
N ALA A 265 -13.81 -9.42 14.23
CA ALA A 265 -14.93 -8.64 13.69
C ALA A 265 -14.85 -8.42 12.18
N MET A 266 -13.67 -8.10 11.64
CA MET A 266 -13.45 -7.94 10.20
C MET A 266 -13.80 -9.20 9.44
N LEU A 267 -13.30 -10.36 9.88
CA LEU A 267 -13.56 -11.63 9.21
C LEU A 267 -15.01 -12.06 9.35
N ALA A 268 -15.60 -11.94 10.54
CA ALA A 268 -17.02 -12.24 10.72
C ALA A 268 -17.90 -11.40 9.78
N THR A 269 -17.72 -10.07 9.78
CA THR A 269 -18.52 -9.17 8.93
C THR A 269 -18.30 -9.40 7.43
N ALA A 270 -17.08 -9.74 7.03
CA ALA A 270 -16.76 -10.02 5.62
C ALA A 270 -17.40 -11.30 5.09
N ILE A 271 -17.66 -12.28 5.97
CA ILE A 271 -18.32 -13.53 5.60
C ILE A 271 -19.84 -13.39 5.75
N VAL A 272 -20.33 -12.80 6.83
CA VAL A 272 -21.78 -12.67 7.12
C VAL A 272 -22.49 -11.80 6.08
N GLY A 273 -21.90 -10.68 5.68
CA GLY A 273 -22.58 -9.69 4.84
C GLY A 273 -22.46 -9.91 3.33
N LYS A 274 -22.17 -11.15 2.89
CA LYS A 274 -21.88 -11.47 1.49
C LYS A 274 -22.74 -12.63 0.98
N PRO A 275 -23.20 -12.59 -0.29
CA PRO A 275 -23.94 -13.69 -0.92
C PRO A 275 -22.99 -14.82 -1.30
N ILE A 276 -22.67 -15.70 -0.35
CA ILE A 276 -21.71 -16.77 -0.59
C ILE A 276 -22.25 -17.83 -1.56
N GLY A 277 -23.57 -17.98 -1.72
CA GLY A 277 -24.17 -18.84 -2.76
C GLY A 277 -23.69 -18.46 -4.16
N ALA A 278 -23.47 -17.16 -4.40
CA ALA A 278 -23.02 -16.63 -5.67
C ALA A 278 -21.55 -16.99 -6.01
N LEU A 279 -20.82 -17.68 -5.10
CA LEU A 279 -19.52 -18.28 -5.44
C LEU A 279 -19.66 -19.31 -6.57
N ALA A 280 -20.80 -19.96 -6.76
CA ALA A 280 -20.94 -20.95 -7.84
C ALA A 280 -20.81 -20.31 -9.23
N SER A 281 -21.34 -19.09 -9.41
CA SER A 281 -21.33 -18.37 -10.69
C SER A 281 -20.11 -17.46 -10.88
N ILE A 282 -19.53 -16.93 -9.79
CA ILE A 282 -18.42 -15.95 -9.84
C ILE A 282 -17.11 -16.53 -9.26
N GLY A 283 -17.16 -17.69 -8.62
CA GLY A 283 -16.02 -18.32 -7.94
C GLY A 283 -14.84 -18.61 -8.85
N LYS A 284 -15.05 -18.79 -10.15
CA LYS A 284 -13.97 -18.88 -11.14
C LYS A 284 -13.13 -17.60 -11.17
N VAL A 285 -13.77 -16.42 -11.22
CA VAL A 285 -13.09 -15.12 -11.27
C VAL A 285 -12.28 -14.89 -9.98
N ILE A 286 -12.89 -15.14 -8.82
CA ILE A 286 -12.24 -14.96 -7.52
C ILE A 286 -11.14 -16.00 -7.30
N GLY A 287 -11.37 -17.25 -7.69
CA GLY A 287 -10.40 -18.34 -7.59
C GLY A 287 -9.14 -18.03 -8.40
N ILE A 288 -9.30 -17.59 -9.65
CA ILE A 288 -8.17 -17.14 -10.47
C ILE A 288 -7.51 -15.88 -9.90
N GLY A 289 -8.29 -14.95 -9.36
CA GLY A 289 -7.76 -13.80 -8.63
C GLY A 289 -6.86 -14.19 -7.46
N TYR A 290 -7.30 -15.12 -6.60
CA TYR A 290 -6.52 -15.63 -5.48
C TYR A 290 -5.32 -16.47 -5.91
N LEU A 291 -5.44 -17.23 -6.99
CA LEU A 291 -4.30 -17.92 -7.59
C LEU A 291 -3.24 -16.91 -8.05
N ALA A 292 -3.64 -15.84 -8.73
CA ALA A 292 -2.74 -14.76 -9.13
C ALA A 292 -2.10 -14.07 -7.92
N LEU A 293 -2.86 -13.82 -6.85
CA LEU A 293 -2.32 -13.28 -5.59
C LEU A 293 -1.28 -14.21 -4.95
N ALA A 294 -1.55 -15.52 -4.91
CA ALA A 294 -0.61 -16.51 -4.37
C ALA A 294 0.70 -16.53 -5.18
N ILE A 295 0.61 -16.46 -6.50
CA ILE A 295 1.79 -16.35 -7.37
C ILE A 295 2.51 -15.01 -7.16
N CYS A 296 1.79 -13.89 -6.95
CA CYS A 296 2.41 -12.61 -6.60
C CYS A 296 3.20 -12.69 -5.28
N VAL A 297 2.65 -13.35 -4.25
CA VAL A 297 3.37 -13.61 -2.98
C VAL A 297 4.65 -14.42 -3.22
N LEU A 298 4.58 -15.42 -4.09
CA LEU A 298 5.74 -16.21 -4.49
C LEU A 298 6.77 -15.36 -5.23
N ILE A 299 6.35 -14.53 -6.20
CA ILE A 299 7.23 -13.61 -6.94
C ILE A 299 7.95 -12.66 -5.98
N LEU A 300 7.24 -12.04 -5.04
CA LEU A 300 7.83 -11.15 -4.04
C LEU A 300 8.85 -11.89 -3.15
N THR A 301 8.52 -13.13 -2.76
CA THR A 301 9.44 -13.98 -1.98
C THR A 301 10.70 -14.33 -2.79
N LEU A 302 10.56 -14.62 -4.09
CA LEU A 302 11.66 -14.88 -5.00
C LEU A 302 12.51 -13.62 -5.24
N GLN A 303 11.90 -12.44 -5.34
CA GLN A 303 12.64 -11.17 -5.43
C GLN A 303 13.51 -10.94 -4.19
N ILE A 304 13.01 -11.26 -3.00
CA ILE A 304 13.78 -11.19 -1.74
C ILE A 304 14.94 -12.19 -1.75
N ALA A 305 14.68 -13.43 -2.16
CA ALA A 305 15.70 -14.47 -2.28
C ALA A 305 16.80 -14.08 -3.28
N ALA A 306 16.41 -13.63 -4.48
CA ALA A 306 17.31 -13.19 -5.55
C ALA A 306 18.12 -11.95 -5.14
N SER A 307 17.53 -11.09 -4.30
CA SER A 307 18.23 -9.94 -3.72
C SER A 307 19.23 -10.34 -2.64
N GLY A 308 19.35 -11.63 -2.27
CA GLY A 308 20.24 -12.15 -1.24
C GLY A 308 19.88 -11.67 0.17
N ILE A 309 18.59 -11.43 0.43
CA ILE A 309 18.05 -11.15 1.76
C ILE A 309 17.56 -12.48 2.37
N ASN A 310 17.72 -12.65 3.67
CA ASN A 310 17.24 -13.83 4.37
C ASN A 310 15.70 -13.88 4.36
N VAL A 311 15.15 -14.77 3.52
CA VAL A 311 13.70 -14.95 3.32
C VAL A 311 12.96 -15.26 4.63
N LYS A 312 13.53 -16.10 5.50
CA LYS A 312 12.89 -16.48 6.77
C LYS A 312 12.77 -15.29 7.71
N GLN A 313 13.83 -14.48 7.82
CA GLN A 313 13.82 -13.29 8.67
C GLN A 313 12.93 -12.19 8.09
N TRP A 314 12.89 -12.06 6.77
CA TRP A 314 11.97 -11.17 6.08
C TRP A 314 10.51 -11.54 6.39
N TRP A 315 10.10 -12.79 6.16
CA TRP A 315 8.73 -13.25 6.44
C TRP A 315 8.34 -13.09 7.91
N LYS A 316 9.26 -13.34 8.85
CA LYS A 316 9.02 -13.14 10.28
C LYS A 316 8.56 -11.71 10.60
N GLN A 317 9.11 -10.71 9.91
CA GLN A 317 8.76 -9.31 10.10
C GLN A 317 7.59 -8.88 9.19
N ALA A 318 7.52 -9.39 7.95
CA ALA A 318 6.50 -9.06 6.97
C ALA A 318 5.11 -9.60 7.31
N TRP A 319 5.04 -10.68 8.09
CA TRP A 319 3.78 -11.37 8.37
C TRP A 319 2.76 -10.52 9.12
N THR A 320 3.19 -9.79 10.15
CA THR A 320 2.28 -8.96 10.96
C THR A 320 1.58 -7.88 10.12
N PRO A 321 2.29 -7.02 9.36
CA PRO A 321 1.63 -6.08 8.47
C PRO A 321 0.85 -6.78 7.34
N PHE A 322 1.31 -7.92 6.81
CA PHE A 322 0.53 -8.67 5.81
C PHE A 322 -0.86 -9.09 6.33
N VAL A 323 -0.93 -9.70 7.52
CA VAL A 323 -2.21 -10.15 8.11
C VAL A 323 -3.09 -8.96 8.50
N GLN A 324 -2.50 -7.89 9.04
CA GLN A 324 -3.27 -6.69 9.34
C GLN A 324 -3.86 -6.06 8.08
N ALA A 325 -3.09 -5.95 7.00
CA ALA A 325 -3.58 -5.44 5.72
C ALA A 325 -4.68 -6.33 5.14
N PHE A 326 -4.50 -7.64 5.22
CA PHE A 326 -5.50 -8.62 4.82
C PHE A 326 -6.83 -8.39 5.54
N ALA A 327 -6.81 -8.27 6.86
CA ALA A 327 -8.03 -8.11 7.64
C ALA A 327 -8.67 -6.71 7.50
N THR A 328 -7.85 -5.66 7.46
CA THR A 328 -8.34 -4.26 7.42
C THR A 328 -8.74 -3.78 6.04
N GLN A 329 -8.31 -4.47 4.97
CA GLN A 329 -8.48 -4.03 3.58
C GLN A 329 -7.94 -2.61 3.34
N SER A 330 -6.95 -2.17 4.13
CA SER A 330 -6.37 -0.85 3.99
C SER A 330 -4.86 -0.86 4.17
N ALA A 331 -4.14 -0.59 3.08
CA ALA A 331 -2.70 -0.37 3.10
C ALA A 331 -2.36 0.89 3.91
N LEU A 332 -3.23 1.90 3.84
CA LEU A 332 -3.12 3.13 4.61
C LEU A 332 -3.19 2.86 6.12
N ALA A 333 -4.19 2.12 6.57
CA ALA A 333 -4.31 1.73 7.97
C ALA A 333 -3.10 0.86 8.42
N THR A 334 -2.51 0.11 7.52
CA THR A 334 -1.39 -0.78 7.87
C THR A 334 -0.02 -0.09 7.83
N LEU A 335 0.07 1.14 7.32
CA LEU A 335 1.34 1.84 7.10
C LEU A 335 2.20 1.93 8.37
N PRO A 336 1.69 2.34 9.54
CA PRO A 336 2.54 2.47 10.73
C PRO A 336 3.15 1.14 11.19
N THR A 337 2.42 0.03 11.04
CA THR A 337 2.93 -1.33 11.29
C THR A 337 4.03 -1.69 10.32
N THR A 338 3.86 -1.35 9.04
CA THR A 338 4.86 -1.58 8.00
C THR A 338 6.14 -0.80 8.28
N LEU A 339 6.04 0.49 8.64
CA LEU A 339 7.20 1.32 8.97
C LEU A 339 7.97 0.76 10.18
N THR A 340 7.26 0.31 11.22
CA THR A 340 7.87 -0.28 12.42
C THR A 340 8.52 -1.64 12.12
N SER A 341 7.83 -2.51 11.38
CA SER A 341 8.32 -3.83 10.97
C SER A 341 9.63 -3.74 10.18
N VAL A 342 9.68 -2.84 9.20
CA VAL A 342 10.86 -2.69 8.33
C VAL A 342 11.95 -1.84 8.99
N GLY A 343 11.59 -0.75 9.67
CA GLY A 343 12.53 0.11 10.36
C GLY A 343 13.19 -0.58 11.55
N GLU A 344 12.41 -0.94 12.56
CA GLU A 344 12.93 -1.49 13.81
C GLU A 344 13.19 -3.00 13.70
N GLY A 345 12.24 -3.74 13.11
CA GLY A 345 12.31 -5.21 13.03
C GLY A 345 13.38 -5.72 12.06
N MET A 346 13.51 -5.08 10.89
CA MET A 346 14.52 -5.43 9.90
C MET A 346 15.79 -4.57 9.97
N LYS A 347 15.80 -3.51 10.79
CA LYS A 347 16.92 -2.56 10.92
C LYS A 347 17.31 -1.94 9.58
N VAL A 348 16.32 -1.39 8.89
CA VAL A 348 16.48 -0.65 7.65
C VAL A 348 16.44 0.84 7.96
N ASN A 349 17.38 1.60 7.38
CA ASN A 349 17.49 3.03 7.63
C ASN A 349 16.18 3.80 7.30
N GLU A 350 15.84 4.75 8.17
CA GLU A 350 14.63 5.58 8.07
C GLU A 350 14.46 6.26 6.70
N LYS A 351 15.55 6.60 6.00
CA LYS A 351 15.50 7.21 4.65
C LYS A 351 14.76 6.33 3.66
N ALA A 352 15.00 5.01 3.67
CA ALA A 352 14.31 4.09 2.78
C ALA A 352 12.89 3.79 3.28
N VAL A 353 12.76 3.54 4.58
CA VAL A 353 11.50 3.13 5.22
C VAL A 353 10.41 4.17 5.05
N ASN A 354 10.66 5.42 5.43
CA ASN A 354 9.63 6.45 5.44
C ASN A 354 9.31 6.96 4.03
N THR A 355 10.31 7.03 3.14
CA THR A 355 10.10 7.49 1.77
C THR A 355 9.34 6.46 0.94
N ILE A 356 9.84 5.23 0.87
CA ILE A 356 9.21 4.19 0.05
C ILE A 356 7.93 3.68 0.71
N GLY A 357 7.94 3.45 2.03
CA GLY A 357 6.78 2.94 2.76
C GLY A 357 5.56 3.83 2.61
N SER A 358 5.71 5.15 2.80
CA SER A 358 4.58 6.08 2.68
C SER A 358 4.05 6.15 1.24
N MET A 359 4.93 6.22 0.25
CA MET A 359 4.52 6.26 -1.17
C MET A 359 3.82 4.99 -1.61
N SER A 360 4.25 3.83 -1.11
CA SER A 360 3.68 2.53 -1.49
C SER A 360 2.21 2.34 -1.10
N THR A 361 1.65 3.21 -0.25
CA THR A 361 0.22 3.19 0.09
C THR A 361 -0.68 3.85 -0.94
N THR A 362 -0.11 4.62 -1.88
CA THR A 362 -0.86 5.34 -2.91
C THR A 362 -0.30 5.15 -4.31
N LEU A 363 0.91 4.61 -4.43
CA LEU A 363 1.61 4.44 -5.69
C LEU A 363 2.11 3.00 -5.82
N GLY A 364 1.83 2.39 -6.96
CA GLY A 364 2.39 1.09 -7.32
C GLY A 364 1.80 -0.06 -6.52
N LEU A 365 0.47 -0.01 -6.31
CA LEU A 365 -0.30 -1.05 -5.64
C LEU A 365 -0.38 -2.32 -6.49
N MET A 366 0.62 -3.19 -6.34
CA MET A 366 0.81 -4.42 -7.14
C MET A 366 -0.48 -5.21 -7.39
N ALA A 367 -1.26 -5.47 -6.36
CA ALA A 367 -2.46 -6.28 -6.43
C ALA A 367 -3.76 -5.48 -6.55
N CYS A 368 -3.91 -4.36 -5.82
CA CYS A 368 -5.13 -3.54 -5.97
C CYS A 368 -5.21 -2.90 -7.35
N ALA A 369 -4.09 -2.56 -8.00
CA ALA A 369 -4.08 -2.10 -9.38
C ALA A 369 -3.80 -3.26 -10.35
N GLY A 370 -2.64 -3.93 -10.25
CA GLY A 370 -2.19 -4.90 -11.24
C GLY A 370 -3.08 -6.13 -11.33
N VAL A 371 -3.30 -6.84 -10.21
CA VAL A 371 -4.17 -8.04 -10.20
C VAL A 371 -5.61 -7.67 -10.55
N GLN A 372 -6.17 -6.62 -9.95
CA GLN A 372 -7.54 -6.19 -10.23
C GLN A 372 -7.77 -5.83 -11.70
N ALA A 373 -6.88 -5.04 -12.28
CA ALA A 373 -6.99 -4.64 -13.68
C ALA A 373 -6.76 -5.83 -14.61
N GLY A 374 -5.82 -6.72 -14.28
CA GLY A 374 -5.57 -7.94 -15.06
C GLY A 374 -6.78 -8.87 -15.09
N ILE A 375 -7.42 -9.13 -13.94
CA ILE A 375 -8.63 -9.99 -13.90
C ILE A 375 -9.82 -9.30 -14.59
N THR A 376 -9.99 -8.00 -14.40
CA THR A 376 -11.06 -7.21 -15.01
C THR A 376 -10.96 -7.19 -16.53
N THR A 377 -9.79 -6.88 -17.06
CA THR A 377 -9.57 -6.77 -18.51
C THR A 377 -9.59 -8.15 -19.17
N SER A 378 -9.10 -9.18 -18.48
CA SER A 378 -9.23 -10.55 -18.96
C SER A 378 -10.67 -11.05 -18.96
N LEU A 379 -11.46 -10.72 -17.92
CA LEU A 379 -12.89 -11.01 -17.87
C LEU A 379 -13.62 -10.35 -19.02
N LEU A 380 -13.35 -9.06 -19.26
CA LEU A 380 -13.93 -8.34 -20.40
C LEU A 380 -13.55 -8.99 -21.73
N TRP A 381 -12.28 -9.37 -21.89
CA TRP A 381 -11.81 -10.01 -23.12
C TRP A 381 -12.41 -11.41 -23.35
N THR A 382 -12.66 -12.17 -22.29
CA THR A 382 -13.09 -13.58 -22.42
C THR A 382 -14.59 -13.78 -22.30
N ALA A 383 -15.36 -12.72 -22.09
CA ALA A 383 -16.81 -12.73 -22.03
C ALA A 383 -17.44 -12.44 -23.41
N ASN A 384 -18.71 -12.81 -23.56
CA ASN A 384 -19.51 -12.43 -24.71
C ASN A 384 -19.93 -10.96 -24.57
N SER A 385 -19.16 -10.05 -25.19
CA SER A 385 -19.50 -8.63 -25.24
C SER A 385 -20.39 -8.31 -26.44
N ASP A 386 -21.32 -7.37 -26.29
CA ASP A 386 -22.17 -6.90 -27.39
C ASP A 386 -21.37 -6.55 -28.65
N GLY A 387 -21.70 -7.22 -29.76
CA GLY A 387 -21.18 -6.91 -31.09
C GLY A 387 -19.68 -7.10 -31.31
N ASP A 388 -18.99 -7.87 -30.44
CA ASP A 388 -17.53 -8.11 -30.51
C ASP A 388 -16.67 -6.84 -30.51
N VAL A 389 -17.19 -5.72 -29.98
CA VAL A 389 -16.49 -4.43 -29.94
C VAL A 389 -15.14 -4.55 -29.24
N VAL A 390 -15.05 -5.35 -28.17
CA VAL A 390 -13.80 -5.64 -27.45
C VAL A 390 -12.79 -6.38 -28.34
N HIS A 391 -13.26 -7.41 -29.04
CA HIS A 391 -12.42 -8.25 -29.91
C HIS A 391 -11.92 -7.52 -31.16
N SER A 392 -12.66 -6.52 -31.64
CA SER A 392 -12.31 -5.71 -32.82
C SER A 392 -10.95 -5.01 -32.70
N MET A 393 -10.51 -4.72 -31.48
CA MET A 393 -9.24 -4.08 -31.16
C MET A 393 -8.03 -5.01 -31.40
N GLY A 394 -8.25 -6.32 -31.43
CA GLY A 394 -7.21 -7.34 -31.41
C GLY A 394 -6.60 -7.55 -30.02
N LEU A 395 -6.22 -8.79 -29.72
CA LEU A 395 -5.74 -9.19 -28.38
C LEU A 395 -4.50 -8.43 -27.95
N LEU A 396 -3.51 -8.31 -28.83
CA LEU A 396 -2.23 -7.68 -28.49
C LEU A 396 -2.38 -6.17 -28.23
N PRO A 397 -3.04 -5.38 -29.10
CA PRO A 397 -3.32 -3.97 -28.79
C PRO A 397 -4.15 -3.77 -27.51
N PHE A 398 -5.18 -4.58 -27.30
CA PHE A 398 -6.00 -4.55 -26.09
C PHE A 398 -5.14 -4.76 -24.82
N PHE A 399 -4.32 -5.81 -24.81
CA PHE A 399 -3.42 -6.13 -23.70
C PHE A 399 -2.41 -5.01 -23.42
N LEU A 400 -1.76 -4.46 -24.46
CA LEU A 400 -0.75 -3.43 -24.30
C LEU A 400 -1.34 -2.12 -23.76
N ILE A 401 -2.50 -1.72 -24.26
CA ILE A 401 -3.20 -0.51 -23.78
C ILE A 401 -3.68 -0.73 -22.34
N ALA A 402 -4.27 -1.89 -22.04
CA ALA A 402 -4.64 -2.25 -20.68
C ALA A 402 -3.46 -2.19 -19.70
N LEU A 403 -2.29 -2.69 -20.09
CA LEU A 403 -1.06 -2.64 -19.27
C LEU A 403 -0.63 -1.19 -19.00
N ILE A 404 -0.55 -0.35 -20.03
CA ILE A 404 -0.13 1.05 -19.89
C ILE A 404 -1.12 1.82 -19.02
N VAL A 405 -2.42 1.70 -19.29
CA VAL A 405 -3.48 2.36 -18.54
C VAL A 405 -3.46 1.89 -17.08
N THR A 406 -3.25 0.59 -16.82
CA THR A 406 -3.14 0.05 -15.45
C THR A 406 -1.97 0.68 -14.69
N MET A 407 -0.79 0.79 -15.33
CA MET A 407 0.36 1.43 -14.69
C MET A 407 0.06 2.89 -14.34
N VAL A 408 -0.60 3.63 -15.23
CA VAL A 408 -0.99 5.03 -14.99
C VAL A 408 -2.04 5.11 -13.87
N ALA A 409 -3.07 4.28 -13.91
CA ALA A 409 -4.12 4.23 -12.89
C ALA A 409 -3.53 3.92 -11.51
N SER A 410 -2.51 3.05 -11.43
CA SER A 410 -1.82 2.66 -10.19
C SER A 410 -1.12 3.81 -9.45
N LEU A 411 -0.94 4.96 -10.10
CA LEU A 411 -0.39 6.16 -9.47
C LEU A 411 -1.48 6.86 -8.62
N GLY A 412 -2.73 6.86 -9.05
CA GLY A 412 -3.80 7.68 -8.45
C GLY A 412 -4.65 6.99 -7.38
N ILE A 413 -4.42 5.70 -7.12
CA ILE A 413 -5.29 4.89 -6.26
C ILE A 413 -4.82 4.98 -4.81
N ALA A 414 -5.68 5.49 -3.93
CA ALA A 414 -5.44 5.46 -2.49
C ALA A 414 -5.59 4.02 -1.94
N GLY A 415 -4.72 3.61 -1.02
CA GLY A 415 -4.77 2.32 -0.33
C GLY A 415 -5.88 2.22 0.73
N THR A 416 -7.11 2.58 0.36
CA THR A 416 -8.34 2.47 1.16
C THR A 416 -9.16 1.24 0.76
N PRO A 417 -10.13 0.80 1.57
CA PRO A 417 -11.03 -0.29 1.17
C PRO A 417 -11.81 0.04 -0.12
N GLY A 418 -12.16 -0.98 -0.91
CA GLY A 418 -13.03 -0.82 -2.09
C GLY A 418 -12.32 -0.25 -3.34
N THR A 419 -11.00 -0.42 -3.43
CA THR A 419 -10.20 0.08 -4.57
C THR A 419 -10.55 -0.55 -5.90
N ALA A 420 -11.23 -1.70 -5.89
CA ALA A 420 -11.65 -2.44 -7.08
C ALA A 420 -12.42 -1.59 -8.07
N THR A 421 -13.42 -0.86 -7.58
CA THR A 421 -14.28 0.01 -8.39
C THR A 421 -13.47 1.12 -9.03
N VAL A 422 -12.60 1.78 -8.25
CA VAL A 422 -11.75 2.88 -8.74
C VAL A 422 -10.82 2.40 -9.85
N VAL A 423 -10.21 1.22 -9.66
CA VAL A 423 -9.31 0.62 -10.65
C VAL A 423 -10.08 0.22 -11.91
N THR A 424 -11.20 -0.47 -11.77
CA THR A 424 -12.01 -0.94 -12.91
C THR A 424 -12.55 0.23 -13.72
N VAL A 425 -13.06 1.28 -13.06
CA VAL A 425 -13.51 2.52 -13.73
C VAL A 425 -12.34 3.21 -14.44
N GLY A 426 -11.22 3.39 -13.76
CA GLY A 426 -10.04 4.04 -14.33
C GLY A 426 -9.45 3.28 -15.51
N VAL A 427 -9.39 1.95 -15.43
CA VAL A 427 -8.80 1.11 -16.47
C VAL A 427 -9.72 0.95 -17.67
N LEU A 428 -10.97 0.52 -17.47
CA LEU A 428 -11.89 0.33 -18.58
C LEU A 428 -12.26 1.66 -19.25
N GLY A 429 -12.50 2.71 -18.45
CA GLY A 429 -12.70 4.06 -18.99
C GLY A 429 -11.50 4.55 -19.79
N GLY A 430 -10.29 4.29 -19.30
CA GLY A 430 -9.06 4.65 -19.99
C GLY A 430 -8.75 3.90 -21.27
N MET A 431 -9.33 2.71 -21.41
CA MET A 431 -9.25 1.91 -22.63
C MET A 431 -10.36 2.26 -23.63
N GLY A 432 -11.32 3.13 -23.28
CA GLY A 432 -12.50 3.43 -24.09
C GLY A 432 -13.64 2.42 -23.95
N PHE A 433 -13.59 1.53 -22.96
CA PHE A 433 -14.61 0.50 -22.68
C PHE A 433 -15.53 0.90 -21.51
N GLY A 434 -15.86 2.19 -21.40
CA GLY A 434 -16.66 2.75 -20.29
C GLY A 434 -18.03 2.11 -20.12
N GLY A 435 -18.69 1.73 -21.22
CA GLY A 435 -20.01 1.08 -21.16
C GLY A 435 -20.01 -0.34 -20.59
N PHE A 436 -18.83 -0.95 -20.45
CA PHE A 436 -18.67 -2.26 -19.81
C PHE A 436 -18.32 -2.16 -18.31
N ILE A 437 -18.17 -0.96 -17.74
CA ILE A 437 -17.85 -0.77 -16.32
C ILE A 437 -18.93 -1.41 -15.42
N ALA A 438 -20.20 -1.07 -15.64
CA ALA A 438 -21.31 -1.57 -14.83
C ALA A 438 -21.48 -3.10 -14.90
N PRO A 439 -21.53 -3.76 -16.07
CA PRO A 439 -21.68 -5.22 -16.13
C PRO A 439 -20.46 -5.96 -15.55
N VAL A 440 -19.23 -5.46 -15.75
CA VAL A 440 -18.03 -6.04 -15.13
C VAL A 440 -18.06 -5.90 -13.61
N LEU A 441 -18.42 -4.73 -13.09
CA LEU A 441 -18.54 -4.53 -11.65
C LEU A 441 -19.68 -5.36 -11.05
N GLY A 442 -20.80 -5.53 -11.77
CA GLY A 442 -21.89 -6.40 -11.35
C GLY A 442 -21.44 -7.84 -11.05
N ILE A 443 -20.37 -8.31 -11.73
CA ILE A 443 -19.78 -9.62 -11.51
C ILE A 443 -18.77 -9.60 -10.36
N ILE A 444 -17.85 -8.62 -10.31
CA ILE A 444 -16.74 -8.64 -9.35
C ILE A 444 -17.15 -8.10 -7.97
N GLN A 445 -18.00 -7.07 -7.94
CA GLN A 445 -18.36 -6.29 -6.74
C GLN A 445 -19.06 -7.09 -5.62
N PRO A 446 -19.98 -8.04 -5.90
CA PRO A 446 -20.71 -8.76 -4.85
C PRO A 446 -19.80 -9.41 -3.81
N LEU A 447 -18.64 -9.91 -4.24
CA LEU A 447 -17.68 -10.63 -3.41
C LEU A 447 -16.33 -9.90 -3.30
N ASP A 448 -16.28 -8.64 -3.75
CA ASP A 448 -15.06 -7.83 -3.76
C ASP A 448 -14.45 -7.69 -2.37
N GLY A 449 -15.27 -7.64 -1.33
CA GLY A 449 -14.78 -7.60 0.05
C GLY A 449 -13.83 -8.76 0.37
N ILE A 450 -14.15 -9.99 -0.05
CA ILE A 450 -13.26 -11.13 0.17
C ILE A 450 -11.97 -10.91 -0.61
N PHE A 451 -12.08 -10.60 -1.90
CA PHE A 451 -10.91 -10.42 -2.77
C PHE A 451 -10.01 -9.23 -2.38
N ASP A 452 -10.58 -8.16 -1.81
CA ASP A 452 -9.87 -6.97 -1.32
C ASP A 452 -8.93 -7.28 -0.15
N MET A 453 -9.29 -8.28 0.68
CA MET A 453 -8.39 -8.76 1.74
C MET A 453 -7.08 -9.26 1.14
N GLY A 454 -7.18 -10.16 0.15
CA GLY A 454 -6.03 -10.71 -0.54
C GLY A 454 -5.20 -9.63 -1.24
N ARG A 455 -5.84 -8.76 -2.02
CA ARG A 455 -5.16 -7.68 -2.75
C ARG A 455 -4.44 -6.72 -1.82
N THR A 456 -5.08 -6.29 -0.73
CA THR A 456 -4.47 -5.36 0.22
C THR A 456 -3.29 -6.01 0.94
N GLY A 457 -3.42 -7.28 1.36
CA GLY A 457 -2.32 -8.04 1.92
C GLY A 457 -1.09 -8.06 1.00
N VAL A 458 -1.28 -8.43 -0.28
CA VAL A 458 -0.19 -8.50 -1.26
C VAL A 458 0.42 -7.12 -1.55
N ASN A 459 -0.37 -6.03 -1.57
CA ASN A 459 0.18 -4.68 -1.72
C ASN A 459 1.15 -4.31 -0.60
N VAL A 460 0.73 -4.56 0.65
CA VAL A 460 1.56 -4.25 1.82
C VAL A 460 2.79 -5.15 1.86
N LEU A 461 2.67 -6.41 1.44
CA LEU A 461 3.81 -7.30 1.26
C LEU A 461 4.77 -6.79 0.18
N GLY A 462 4.25 -6.24 -0.92
CA GLY A 462 5.02 -5.60 -1.98
C GLY A 462 5.85 -4.43 -1.46
N ALA A 463 5.24 -3.53 -0.70
CA ALA A 463 5.95 -2.44 -0.02
C ALA A 463 7.06 -2.97 0.91
N ASN A 464 6.71 -3.96 1.74
CA ASN A 464 7.61 -4.60 2.69
C ASN A 464 8.78 -5.33 2.02
N ALA A 465 8.62 -5.79 0.77
CA ALA A 465 9.69 -6.37 -0.04
C ALA A 465 10.57 -5.30 -0.70
N VAL A 466 9.96 -4.26 -1.30
CA VAL A 466 10.69 -3.22 -2.04
C VAL A 466 11.62 -2.42 -1.14
N ILE A 467 11.18 -2.04 0.06
CA ILE A 467 11.96 -1.21 0.99
C ILE A 467 13.36 -1.80 1.29
N PRO A 468 13.48 -3.05 1.80
CA PRO A 468 14.78 -3.63 2.11
C PRO A 468 15.62 -3.94 0.85
N ILE A 469 15.00 -4.24 -0.30
CA ILE A 469 15.72 -4.45 -1.57
C ILE A 469 16.41 -3.15 -2.00
N VAL A 470 15.66 -2.04 -2.04
CA VAL A 470 16.22 -0.74 -2.41
C VAL A 470 17.24 -0.27 -1.37
N ALA A 471 16.95 -0.45 -0.08
CA ALA A 471 17.88 -0.12 0.98
C ALA A 471 19.21 -0.89 0.87
N LYS A 472 19.15 -2.20 0.58
CA LYS A 472 20.36 -3.01 0.34
C LYS A 472 21.17 -2.46 -0.83
N SER A 473 20.52 -2.03 -1.90
CA SER A 473 21.19 -1.46 -3.08
C SER A 473 21.90 -0.12 -2.80
N GLU A 474 21.54 0.54 -1.70
CA GLU A 474 22.06 1.86 -1.30
C GLU A 474 22.93 1.82 -0.03
N GLY A 475 23.22 0.63 0.54
CA GLY A 475 24.04 0.50 1.75
C GLY A 475 23.30 0.90 3.04
N LEU A 476 21.96 0.83 3.03
CA LEU A 476 21.06 1.34 4.06
C LEU A 476 20.49 0.25 4.99
N ILE A 477 21.03 -0.97 4.91
CA ILE A 477 20.77 -2.00 5.94
C ILE A 477 21.81 -1.84 7.05
N GLU A 478 21.35 -1.78 8.29
CA GLU A 478 22.20 -1.56 9.47
C GLU A 478 22.96 -2.84 9.88
N ASP A 479 24.10 -2.65 10.54
CA ASP A 479 25.08 -3.72 10.81
C ASP A 479 24.50 -4.85 11.69
N GLY A 480 23.55 -4.55 12.56
CA GLY A 480 22.87 -5.52 13.42
C GLY A 480 21.62 -6.17 12.81
N SER A 481 21.35 -5.96 11.51
CA SER A 481 20.15 -6.44 10.84
C SER A 481 20.12 -7.97 10.77
N PRO A 482 18.96 -8.62 11.03
CA PRO A 482 18.81 -10.05 10.82
C PRO A 482 18.72 -10.44 9.33
N LEU A 483 18.62 -9.47 8.41
CA LEU A 483 18.36 -9.73 7.00
C LEU A 483 19.56 -10.25 6.21
N LEU A 484 20.77 -9.93 6.64
CA LEU A 484 21.99 -10.14 5.85
C LEU A 484 23.03 -10.98 6.60
N THR A 485 23.83 -11.73 5.86
CA THR A 485 25.01 -12.42 6.41
C THR A 485 26.10 -11.42 6.75
N LYS A 486 27.05 -11.78 7.64
CA LYS A 486 28.22 -10.94 7.98
C LYS A 486 28.96 -10.42 6.73
N ARG A 487 29.12 -11.28 5.72
CA ARG A 487 29.70 -10.93 4.41
C ARG A 487 28.92 -9.83 3.69
N LEU A 488 27.60 -9.93 3.68
CA LEU A 488 26.74 -8.93 3.04
C LEU A 488 26.69 -7.63 3.85
N ILE A 489 26.80 -7.69 5.18
CA ILE A 489 26.95 -6.50 6.04
C ILE A 489 28.26 -5.77 5.75
N ALA A 490 29.38 -6.48 5.63
CA ALA A 490 30.66 -5.88 5.19
C ALA A 490 30.50 -5.18 3.82
N LYS A 491 29.75 -5.79 2.89
CA LYS A 491 29.44 -5.17 1.60
C LYS A 491 28.55 -3.93 1.73
N GLN A 492 27.62 -3.89 2.69
CA GLN A 492 26.81 -2.69 2.96
C GLN A 492 27.68 -1.52 3.42
N LYS A 493 28.69 -1.76 4.27
CA LYS A 493 29.63 -0.70 4.71
C LYS A 493 30.39 -0.10 3.54
N GLU A 494 30.93 -0.94 2.63
CA GLU A 494 31.60 -0.48 1.40
C GLU A 494 30.68 0.40 0.55
N ILE A 495 29.43 -0.05 0.32
CA ILE A 495 28.44 0.71 -0.46
C ILE A 495 28.13 2.05 0.23
N ARG A 496 27.96 2.04 1.55
CA ARG A 496 27.62 3.22 2.35
C ARG A 496 28.71 4.29 2.23
N VAL A 497 29.98 3.92 2.39
CA VAL A 497 31.14 4.82 2.24
C VAL A 497 31.18 5.38 0.81
N ASN A 498 31.08 4.52 -0.20
CA ASN A 498 31.10 4.96 -1.60
C ASN A 498 29.96 5.94 -1.91
N ASN A 499 28.76 5.65 -1.41
CA ASN A 499 27.60 6.53 -1.60
C ASN A 499 27.78 7.86 -0.89
N GLU A 500 28.26 7.88 0.36
CA GLU A 500 28.49 9.10 1.12
C GLU A 500 29.49 10.04 0.42
N PHE A 501 30.62 9.52 -0.03
CA PHE A 501 31.61 10.28 -0.80
C PHE A 501 31.09 10.73 -2.15
N LYS A 502 30.36 9.88 -2.87
CA LYS A 502 29.72 10.26 -4.13
C LYS A 502 28.78 11.44 -3.92
N TYR A 503 27.96 11.41 -2.87
CA TYR A 503 27.03 12.48 -2.60
C TYR A 503 27.71 13.76 -2.11
N LEU A 504 28.81 13.65 -1.34
CA LEU A 504 29.66 14.80 -0.99
C LEU A 504 30.23 15.48 -2.23
N MET A 505 30.79 14.68 -3.14
CA MET A 505 31.31 15.15 -4.42
C MET A 505 30.21 15.84 -5.26
N GLU A 506 29.04 15.21 -5.41
CA GLU A 506 27.90 15.78 -6.14
C GLU A 506 27.49 17.15 -5.55
N ASP A 507 27.47 17.30 -4.23
CA ASP A 507 27.17 18.57 -3.54
C ASP A 507 28.25 19.63 -3.77
N GLU A 508 29.54 19.27 -3.65
CA GLU A 508 30.66 20.19 -3.85
C GLU A 508 30.70 20.72 -5.29
N ILE A 509 30.49 19.83 -6.27
CA ILE A 509 30.39 20.20 -7.69
C ILE A 509 29.22 21.17 -7.92
N ALA A 510 28.06 20.91 -7.32
CA ALA A 510 26.90 21.80 -7.45
C ALA A 510 27.11 23.17 -6.80
N ILE A 511 27.79 23.22 -5.65
CA ILE A 511 28.16 24.47 -4.98
C ILE A 511 29.13 25.27 -5.86
N GLU A 512 30.15 24.62 -6.41
CA GLU A 512 31.14 25.28 -7.25
C GLU A 512 30.53 25.78 -8.56
N LEU A 513 29.65 24.99 -9.19
CA LEU A 513 28.88 25.41 -10.36
C LEU A 513 28.08 26.68 -10.07
N ASN A 514 27.38 26.73 -8.94
CA ASN A 514 26.60 27.91 -8.56
C ASN A 514 27.48 29.14 -8.32
N LYS A 515 28.66 28.99 -7.70
CA LYS A 515 29.62 30.09 -7.52
C LYS A 515 30.12 30.61 -8.88
N LYS A 516 30.51 29.70 -9.77
CA LYS A 516 31.03 30.04 -11.11
C LYS A 516 29.95 30.70 -11.97
N ASN A 517 28.71 30.21 -11.94
CA ASN A 517 27.57 30.84 -12.62
C ASN A 517 27.29 32.26 -12.10
N LYS A 518 27.30 32.47 -10.78
CA LYS A 518 27.17 33.82 -10.20
C LYS A 518 28.30 34.75 -10.63
N ALA A 519 29.54 34.24 -10.68
CA ALA A 519 30.67 35.02 -11.15
C ALA A 519 30.49 35.45 -12.61
N ILE A 520 30.01 34.56 -13.49
CA ILE A 520 29.77 34.84 -14.92
C ILE A 520 28.64 35.87 -15.14
N VAL A 521 27.58 35.83 -14.32
CA VAL A 521 26.41 36.71 -14.48
C VAL A 521 26.64 38.11 -13.91
N ASN A 522 27.41 38.24 -12.82
CA ASN A 522 27.55 39.51 -12.10
C ASN A 522 28.64 40.46 -12.63
N LYS A 523 29.33 40.15 -13.73
CA LYS A 523 30.45 40.96 -14.22
C LYS A 523 30.48 41.06 -15.75
N GLU A 524 30.90 42.22 -16.27
CA GLU A 524 31.32 42.44 -17.66
C GLU A 524 32.64 41.71 -17.94
N ILE A 525 32.58 40.37 -17.95
CA ILE A 525 33.74 39.50 -18.08
C ILE A 525 34.04 39.27 -19.56
N SER A 526 35.32 39.38 -19.94
CA SER A 526 35.82 39.08 -21.28
C SER A 526 35.45 37.64 -21.72
N LYS A 527 35.36 37.40 -23.03
CA LYS A 527 35.17 36.04 -23.57
C LYS A 527 36.24 35.07 -23.07
N ASP A 528 37.49 35.52 -22.97
CA ASP A 528 38.63 34.69 -22.55
C ASP A 528 38.55 34.32 -21.06
N GLU A 529 38.14 35.26 -20.22
CA GLU A 529 37.92 35.03 -18.80
C GLU A 529 36.74 34.07 -18.55
N LYS A 530 35.65 34.18 -19.32
CA LYS A 530 34.54 33.20 -19.29
C LYS A 530 35.02 31.80 -19.68
N GLN A 531 35.93 31.70 -20.64
CA GLN A 531 36.50 30.42 -21.08
C GLN A 531 37.43 29.82 -20.01
N LYS A 532 38.25 30.65 -19.35
CA LYS A 532 39.08 30.25 -18.21
C LYS A 532 38.24 29.72 -17.03
N ILE A 533 37.17 30.42 -16.67
CA ILE A 533 36.23 29.99 -15.61
C ILE A 533 35.62 28.61 -15.92
N LYS A 534 35.27 28.34 -17.18
CA LYS A 534 34.76 27.03 -17.62
C LYS A 534 35.83 25.94 -17.53
N LEU A 535 37.08 26.25 -17.89
CA LEU A 535 38.21 25.31 -17.83
C LEU A 535 38.53 24.94 -16.37
N ASP A 536 38.61 25.94 -15.48
CA ASP A 536 38.84 25.74 -14.05
C ASP A 536 37.75 24.86 -13.42
N TYR A 537 36.48 25.09 -13.77
CA TYR A 537 35.37 24.26 -13.30
C TYR A 537 35.48 22.82 -13.82
N LYS A 538 35.87 22.63 -15.08
CA LYS A 538 36.09 21.29 -15.65
C LYS A 538 37.22 20.55 -14.91
N GLN A 539 38.32 21.24 -14.61
CA GLN A 539 39.44 20.66 -13.86
C GLN A 539 39.01 20.27 -12.45
N PHE A 540 38.31 21.17 -11.73
CA PHE A 540 37.77 20.88 -10.40
C PHE A 540 36.87 19.64 -10.38
N VAL A 541 36.02 19.47 -11.40
CA VAL A 541 35.16 18.29 -11.53
C VAL A 541 35.97 17.01 -11.73
N GLU A 542 37.03 17.04 -12.55
CA GLU A 542 37.90 15.88 -12.76
C GLU A 542 38.70 15.51 -11.51
N ASP A 543 39.26 16.49 -10.81
CA ASP A 543 40.00 16.25 -9.55
C ASP A 543 39.10 15.56 -8.52
N LYS A 544 37.85 16.03 -8.37
CA LYS A 544 36.88 15.42 -7.45
C LYS A 544 36.49 14.00 -7.86
N LYS A 545 36.38 13.72 -9.16
CA LYS A 545 36.17 12.34 -9.64
C LYS A 545 37.36 11.43 -9.31
N MET A 546 38.58 11.94 -9.43
CA MET A 546 39.79 11.18 -9.10
C MET A 546 39.86 10.87 -7.60
N ASP A 547 39.52 11.82 -6.74
CA ASP A 547 39.41 11.58 -5.29
C ASP A 547 38.37 10.50 -4.97
N PHE A 548 37.21 10.57 -5.62
CA PHE A 548 36.18 9.53 -5.48
C PHE A 548 36.67 8.14 -5.93
N LEU A 549 37.47 8.05 -6.99
CA LEU A 549 38.04 6.78 -7.45
C LEU A 549 39.03 6.19 -6.43
N LYS A 550 39.85 7.02 -5.78
CA LYS A 550 40.77 6.58 -4.70
C LYS A 550 39.99 6.00 -3.52
N VAL A 551 39.00 6.72 -3.02
CA VAL A 551 38.13 6.25 -1.93
C VAL A 551 37.45 4.92 -2.28
N LYS A 552 37.00 4.77 -3.54
CA LYS A 552 36.39 3.52 -4.01
C LYS A 552 37.37 2.34 -4.02
N GLN A 553 38.66 2.58 -4.24
CA GLN A 553 39.71 1.56 -4.14
C GLN A 553 39.96 1.20 -2.68
N GLU A 554 40.14 2.19 -1.80
CA GLU A 554 40.38 2.01 -0.36
C GLU A 554 39.22 1.27 0.33
N SER A 555 37.97 1.63 0.01
CA SER A 555 36.79 0.96 0.56
C SER A 555 36.70 -0.50 0.13
N LYS A 556 37.11 -0.81 -1.11
CA LYS A 556 37.17 -2.17 -1.64
C LYS A 556 38.27 -3.00 -0.96
N GLU A 557 39.40 -2.40 -0.62
CA GLU A 557 40.47 -3.07 0.16
C GLU A 557 40.03 -3.34 1.59
N THR A 558 39.40 -2.35 2.23
CA THR A 558 38.82 -2.50 3.58
C THR A 558 37.81 -3.65 3.61
N TYR A 559 36.92 -3.72 2.62
CA TYR A 559 35.98 -4.83 2.46
C TYR A 559 36.68 -6.19 2.30
N LYS A 560 37.74 -6.28 1.48
CA LYS A 560 38.53 -7.52 1.34
C LYS A 560 39.13 -7.96 2.68
N ASN A 561 39.67 -7.03 3.47
CA ASN A 561 40.25 -7.32 4.77
C ASN A 561 39.19 -7.81 5.76
N GLU A 562 38.01 -7.18 5.80
CA GLU A 562 36.87 -7.67 6.60
C GLU A 562 36.45 -9.10 6.18
N LEU A 563 36.45 -9.43 4.89
CA LEU A 563 36.13 -10.80 4.43
C LEU A 563 37.14 -11.84 4.91
N ILE A 564 38.43 -11.50 4.98
CA ILE A 564 39.47 -12.39 5.51
C ILE A 564 39.20 -12.67 6.99
N ASN A 565 38.85 -11.63 7.77
CA ASN A 565 38.55 -11.75 9.18
C ASN A 565 37.25 -12.52 9.47
N ILE A 566 36.28 -12.53 8.54
CA ILE A 566 35.05 -13.32 8.68
C ILE A 566 35.28 -14.81 8.39
N LYS A 567 36.35 -15.16 7.64
CA LYS A 567 36.70 -16.55 7.30
C LYS A 567 37.58 -17.24 8.34
N LYS A 568 38.32 -16.46 9.13
CA LYS A 568 39.01 -16.92 10.34
C LYS A 568 38.00 -17.05 11.47
#